data_AF-V8NS06-F1
#
_entry.id   AF-V8NS06-F1
#
_cell.length_a   1.000
_cell.length_b   1.000
_cell.length_c   1.000
_cell.angle_alpha   90.00
_cell.angle_beta   90.00
_cell.angle_gamma   90.00
#
_symmetry.space_group_name_H-M   'P 1'
#
loop_
_entity.id
_entity.type
_entity.pdbx_description
1 polymer ?
#
loop_
_entity_poly.entity_id
_entity_poly.type
_entity_poly.pdbx_seq_one_letter_code
_entity_poly.pdbx_strand_id
1 'polypeptide(L)'
;MNRSYGTASMATGTNNIYIQGGQDFLQEMPISSGAQGHIGFGVDTSIQWFPKGGKQLYMPFKTFCQTKQCCKFDFQEENKKTNSSDFSDPIYKEISLTNGYINRMSREELRAKLAEFRLDTRGVKDVLKKRLKNYYKKEKLMHKQPPNAEDYYNYICVIDFEATCEEKNQPEFTHEIIEFPIVLLNTQTLQIEDTFQQYVKPEINPQLSDFCINLTGISQELVEKADEFPKVLQRVVDWMKQKELGSKYSYCILTDGSWDMSKFLNIQCRISRLKYPSFAKKWINIRKSYGNFYKVPRCQTKLSTMLEKLGMDYDGRPHSGLDDSKNIARIAIRMLQDGCELRVNERLHGGHLLAVPSSAPIEGAPIPQMPRFR
;
A
#
# COMPACT_ATOMS: atom_id res chain seq x y z
N MET A 1 16.51 -76.09 -20.28
CA MET A 1 16.32 -75.97 -18.81
C MET A 1 16.72 -74.55 -18.44
N ASN A 2 15.82 -73.76 -17.86
CA ASN A 2 15.67 -73.52 -16.41
C ASN A 2 16.96 -72.94 -15.79
N ARG A 3 16.96 -71.77 -15.11
CA ARG A 3 15.86 -71.02 -14.44
C ARG A 3 15.90 -69.50 -14.69
N SER A 4 14.83 -68.85 -14.26
CA SER A 4 14.59 -67.40 -14.22
C SER A 4 14.33 -66.90 -12.79
N TYR A 5 14.20 -65.57 -12.66
CA TYR A 5 13.70 -64.77 -11.53
C TYR A 5 14.63 -64.45 -10.35
N GLY A 6 14.60 -63.16 -10.00
CA GLY A 6 15.31 -62.49 -8.91
C GLY A 6 14.90 -61.02 -8.86
N THR A 7 13.59 -60.76 -8.72
CA THR A 7 13.03 -59.39 -8.72
C THR A 7 13.27 -58.68 -7.39
N ALA A 8 13.84 -57.47 -7.44
CA ALA A 8 13.94 -56.54 -6.30
C ALA A 8 13.23 -55.22 -6.62
N SER A 9 12.50 -54.68 -5.66
CA SER A 9 11.66 -53.48 -5.85
C SER A 9 12.48 -52.19 -5.84
N MET A 10 12.27 -51.32 -6.82
CA MET A 10 12.66 -49.91 -6.71
C MET A 10 11.55 -49.13 -6.00
N ALA A 11 11.77 -48.79 -4.73
CA ALA A 11 10.93 -47.82 -4.03
C ALA A 11 11.28 -46.41 -4.53
N THR A 12 10.31 -45.69 -5.10
CA THR A 12 10.48 -44.30 -5.57
C THR A 12 10.48 -43.33 -4.38
N GLY A 13 11.62 -43.23 -3.69
CA GLY A 13 11.85 -42.24 -2.65
C GLY A 13 12.04 -40.83 -3.22
N THR A 14 10.98 -40.02 -3.21
CA THR A 14 11.06 -38.60 -3.57
C THR A 14 11.75 -37.81 -2.46
N ASN A 15 13.07 -37.65 -2.57
CA ASN A 15 13.86 -36.80 -1.69
C ASN A 15 13.54 -35.31 -1.94
N ASN A 16 12.54 -34.78 -1.24
CA ASN A 16 12.32 -33.34 -1.11
C ASN A 16 13.50 -32.73 -0.33
N ILE A 17 14.51 -32.23 -1.05
CA ILE A 17 15.61 -31.47 -0.45
C ILE A 17 15.06 -30.10 -0.05
N TYR A 18 14.72 -29.95 1.23
CA TYR A 18 14.41 -28.66 1.85
C TYR A 18 15.67 -27.79 1.88
N ILE A 19 15.82 -26.90 0.91
CA ILE A 19 16.83 -25.83 0.96
C ILE A 19 16.34 -24.76 1.95
N GLN A 20 16.74 -24.91 3.22
CA GLN A 20 16.62 -23.85 4.22
C GLN A 20 17.86 -22.95 4.18
N GLY A 21 17.64 -21.64 4.09
CA GLY A 21 18.69 -20.61 4.04
C GLY A 21 18.78 -19.94 2.67
N GLY A 22 18.54 -18.63 2.61
CA GLY A 22 18.57 -17.84 1.36
C GLY A 22 17.46 -16.79 1.23
N GLN A 23 16.41 -16.84 2.08
CA GLN A 23 15.41 -15.77 2.16
C GLN A 23 15.93 -14.57 2.97
N ASP A 24 15.28 -13.40 2.79
CA ASP A 24 15.48 -12.16 3.55
C ASP A 24 16.78 -11.35 3.32
N PHE A 25 16.99 -10.82 2.10
CA PHE A 25 17.98 -9.75 1.86
C PHE A 25 17.46 -8.47 1.17
N LEU A 26 16.36 -8.50 0.41
CA LEU A 26 15.86 -7.32 -0.34
C LEU A 26 14.69 -6.55 0.31
N GLN A 27 14.25 -6.91 1.52
CA GLN A 27 13.14 -6.21 2.20
C GLN A 27 13.44 -5.77 3.64
N GLU A 28 14.65 -6.01 4.15
CA GLU A 28 15.05 -5.63 5.51
C GLU A 28 16.14 -4.55 5.53
N MET A 29 15.78 -3.37 6.03
CA MET A 29 16.62 -2.60 6.97
C MET A 29 15.75 -1.59 7.73
N PRO A 30 16.11 -1.23 8.98
CA PRO A 30 15.37 -0.24 9.78
C PRO A 30 15.66 1.19 9.36
N ILE A 31 14.73 2.11 9.63
CA ILE A 31 14.96 3.55 9.50
C ILE A 31 15.82 4.01 10.69
N SER A 32 16.98 4.58 10.43
CA SER A 32 17.86 5.16 11.46
C SER A 32 17.32 6.51 11.98
N SER A 33 16.44 6.45 12.97
CA SER A 33 16.01 7.65 13.72
C SER A 33 17.10 8.10 14.71
N GLY A 34 18.14 8.76 14.19
CA GLY A 34 19.25 9.26 15.01
C GLY A 34 18.87 10.50 15.82
N ALA A 35 18.56 10.33 17.11
CA ALA A 35 18.59 11.37 18.15
C ALA A 35 18.42 10.80 19.58
N GLN A 36 19.41 10.08 20.11
CA GLN A 36 19.49 9.82 21.56
C GLN A 36 20.19 10.99 22.27
N GLY A 37 19.41 12.02 22.63
CA GLY A 37 19.87 13.09 23.52
C GLY A 37 19.75 12.65 24.99
N HIS A 38 20.85 12.67 25.74
CA HIS A 38 20.82 12.33 27.17
C HIS A 38 20.03 13.34 27.99
N ILE A 39 19.21 12.83 28.92
CA ILE A 39 18.54 13.66 29.93
C ILE A 39 19.55 13.92 31.06
N GLY A 40 20.08 15.15 31.12
CA GLY A 40 20.94 15.61 32.20
C GLY A 40 20.27 16.73 32.99
N PHE A 41 20.22 16.61 34.33
CA PHE A 41 19.79 17.71 35.19
C PHE A 41 20.89 18.78 35.24
N GLY A 42 20.53 20.03 34.95
CA GLY A 42 21.41 21.20 35.06
C GLY A 42 20.57 22.43 35.38
N VAL A 43 20.97 23.17 36.40
CA VAL A 43 20.24 24.34 36.90
C VAL A 43 20.73 25.64 36.26
N ASP A 44 19.77 26.54 36.06
CA ASP A 44 19.85 28.01 36.13
C ASP A 44 21.12 28.72 35.60
N THR A 45 20.94 29.55 34.57
CA THR A 45 21.33 30.97 34.66
C THR A 45 20.63 31.81 33.60
N SER A 46 20.21 33.01 33.98
CA SER A 46 19.67 34.02 33.07
C SER A 46 20.77 34.99 32.60
N ILE A 47 20.63 35.51 31.38
CA ILE A 47 21.23 36.78 30.93
C ILE A 47 20.31 37.39 29.87
N GLN A 48 20.02 38.69 30.00
CA GLN A 48 19.23 39.48 29.05
C GLN A 48 20.16 40.39 28.23
N TRP A 49 19.85 40.60 26.94
CA TRP A 49 20.30 41.79 26.21
C TRP A 49 19.19 42.29 25.25
N PHE A 50 18.97 43.59 25.26
CA PHE A 50 17.95 44.38 24.54
C PHE A 50 18.59 45.77 24.20
N PRO A 51 17.99 46.70 23.41
CA PRO A 51 17.81 46.58 21.95
C PRO A 51 18.16 47.87 21.16
N LYS A 52 18.39 47.77 19.84
CA LYS A 52 18.24 48.89 18.87
C LYS A 52 17.85 48.34 17.49
N GLY A 53 16.89 48.89 16.72
CA GLY A 53 15.84 49.87 17.08
C GLY A 53 15.17 50.52 15.86
N GLY A 54 13.83 50.66 15.87
CA GLY A 54 13.04 51.45 14.91
C GLY A 54 12.77 50.79 13.54
N LYS A 55 11.75 51.20 12.76
CA LYS A 55 10.59 52.11 13.01
C LYS A 55 9.36 51.59 12.25
N GLN A 56 8.18 51.97 12.71
CA GLN A 56 6.87 51.63 12.13
C GLN A 56 6.30 52.80 11.32
N LEU A 57 5.56 52.51 10.24
CA LEU A 57 4.74 53.47 9.49
C LEU A 57 3.48 52.78 8.94
N TYR A 58 2.38 53.51 8.78
CA TYR A 58 1.03 52.97 8.54
C TYR A 58 0.13 54.02 7.87
N MET A 59 -0.99 53.60 7.28
CA MET A 59 -2.09 54.43 6.74
C MET A 59 -1.76 55.24 5.44
N PRO A 60 -2.76 55.80 4.73
CA PRO A 60 -3.89 55.07 4.11
C PRO A 60 -4.24 55.60 2.69
N PHE A 61 -5.13 54.92 1.94
CA PHE A 61 -5.88 55.56 0.84
C PHE A 61 -7.30 54.96 0.64
N LYS A 62 -8.28 55.82 0.34
CA LYS A 62 -9.70 55.47 0.08
C LYS A 62 -10.48 56.64 -0.56
N THR A 63 -11.05 56.44 -1.75
CA THR A 63 -12.18 57.17 -2.39
C THR A 63 -12.57 56.40 -3.67
N PHE A 64 -13.83 55.97 -3.89
CA PHE A 64 -14.96 56.68 -4.54
C PHE A 64 -14.73 57.02 -6.04
N CYS A 65 -15.69 56.85 -6.99
CA CYS A 65 -17.05 56.25 -7.03
C CYS A 65 -17.50 56.12 -8.55
N GLN A 66 -18.70 55.78 -9.06
CA GLN A 66 -20.06 55.49 -8.53
C GLN A 66 -20.97 54.77 -9.58
N THR A 67 -21.68 53.68 -9.21
CA THR A 67 -22.85 53.05 -9.93
C THR A 67 -22.63 52.50 -11.36
N LYS A 68 -23.47 51.62 -11.95
CA LYS A 68 -24.75 50.95 -11.57
C LYS A 68 -24.55 49.40 -11.69
N GLN A 69 -25.48 48.47 -11.43
CA GLN A 69 -26.89 48.53 -10.99
C GLN A 69 -27.15 47.44 -9.92
N CYS A 70 -28.20 46.61 -10.03
CA CYS A 70 -28.51 45.52 -9.07
C CYS A 70 -29.39 44.43 -9.70
N CYS A 71 -29.07 43.16 -9.42
CA CYS A 71 -29.98 42.01 -9.38
C CYS A 71 -29.45 41.04 -8.31
N LYS A 72 -30.03 41.07 -7.10
CA LYS A 72 -29.68 40.15 -6.01
C LYS A 72 -30.52 38.87 -6.09
N PHE A 73 -29.86 37.72 -6.04
CA PHE A 73 -30.43 36.49 -5.48
C PHE A 73 -29.66 36.20 -4.19
N ASP A 74 -30.26 36.50 -3.05
CA ASP A 74 -29.65 36.28 -1.74
C ASP A 74 -29.80 34.80 -1.33
N PHE A 75 -28.90 33.93 -1.81
CA PHE A 75 -28.76 32.57 -1.30
C PHE A 75 -28.05 32.60 0.07
N GLN A 76 -28.79 32.34 1.14
CA GLN A 76 -28.23 32.20 2.48
C GLN A 76 -27.65 30.79 2.67
N GLU A 77 -26.33 30.64 2.51
CA GLU A 77 -25.64 29.46 3.00
C GLU A 77 -25.62 29.46 4.55
N GLU A 78 -26.51 28.71 5.19
CA GLU A 78 -26.34 28.34 6.59
C GLU A 78 -25.12 27.43 6.74
N ASN A 79 -23.94 28.02 6.92
CA ASN A 79 -22.67 27.31 7.07
C ASN A 79 -22.53 26.65 8.46
N LYS A 80 -23.44 25.71 8.78
CA LYS A 80 -23.49 24.94 10.03
C LYS A 80 -22.32 23.96 10.12
N LYS A 81 -21.14 24.46 10.48
CA LYS A 81 -19.98 23.65 10.87
C LYS A 81 -20.22 22.96 12.22
N THR A 82 -20.88 21.81 12.19
CA THR A 82 -21.08 20.93 13.34
C THR A 82 -19.79 20.20 13.72
N ASN A 83 -18.81 20.94 14.27
CA ASN A 83 -17.64 20.36 14.97
C ASN A 83 -18.03 19.79 16.35
N SER A 84 -19.06 18.95 16.39
CA SER A 84 -19.45 18.14 17.54
C SER A 84 -18.81 16.75 17.41
N SER A 85 -18.26 16.21 18.50
CA SER A 85 -17.70 14.87 18.52
C SER A 85 -18.80 13.80 18.34
N ASP A 86 -18.81 13.19 17.15
CA ASP A 86 -19.83 12.25 16.68
C ASP A 86 -19.94 10.95 17.53
N PHE A 87 -18.94 10.69 18.39
CA PHE A 87 -18.94 9.56 19.33
C PHE A 87 -19.88 9.71 20.54
N SER A 88 -20.69 10.78 20.59
CA SER A 88 -21.67 11.01 21.66
C SER A 88 -22.94 10.15 21.55
N ASP A 89 -23.15 9.46 20.41
CA ASP A 89 -24.30 8.59 20.17
C ASP A 89 -24.32 7.33 21.08
N PRO A 90 -25.46 6.96 21.70
CA PRO A 90 -25.62 5.71 22.46
C PRO A 90 -25.17 4.44 21.73
N ILE A 91 -25.30 4.39 20.40
CA ILE A 91 -24.86 3.24 19.57
C ILE A 91 -23.36 2.99 19.72
N TYR A 92 -22.53 4.04 19.86
CA TYR A 92 -21.09 3.86 20.11
C TYR A 92 -20.79 3.28 21.50
N LYS A 93 -21.61 3.58 22.51
CA LYS A 93 -21.52 2.94 23.83
C LYS A 93 -21.83 1.44 23.74
N GLU A 94 -22.85 1.05 22.97
CA GLU A 94 -23.14 -0.37 22.72
C GLU A 94 -22.02 -1.07 21.93
N ILE A 95 -21.52 -0.45 20.86
CA ILE A 95 -20.40 -0.98 20.07
C ILE A 95 -19.17 -1.19 20.97
N SER A 96 -18.92 -0.28 21.93
CA SER A 96 -17.86 -0.43 22.93
C SER A 96 -18.08 -1.65 23.85
N LEU A 97 -19.31 -1.87 24.33
CA LEU A 97 -19.66 -3.06 25.13
C LEU A 97 -19.49 -4.36 24.34
N THR A 98 -19.98 -4.41 23.09
CA THR A 98 -19.79 -5.54 22.18
C THR A 98 -18.31 -5.81 21.89
N ASN A 99 -17.51 -4.76 21.64
CA ASN A 99 -16.06 -4.87 21.49
C ASN A 99 -15.37 -5.44 22.75
N GLY A 100 -15.86 -5.06 23.93
CA GLY A 100 -15.39 -5.57 25.22
C GLY A 100 -15.70 -7.05 25.44
N TYR A 101 -16.85 -7.54 24.98
CA TYR A 101 -17.17 -8.97 24.97
C TYR A 101 -16.25 -9.73 24.00
N ILE A 102 -16.13 -9.27 22.76
CA ILE A 102 -15.29 -9.91 21.71
C ILE A 102 -13.80 -9.95 22.10
N ASN A 103 -13.32 -9.01 22.92
CA ASN A 103 -11.97 -9.05 23.47
C ASN A 103 -11.69 -10.28 24.35
N ARG A 104 -12.71 -10.76 25.09
CA ARG A 104 -12.60 -11.85 26.09
C ARG A 104 -12.74 -13.25 25.49
N MET A 105 -13.42 -13.38 24.35
CA MET A 105 -13.67 -14.67 23.68
C MET A 105 -12.38 -15.47 23.39
N SER A 106 -12.45 -16.79 23.48
CA SER A 106 -11.50 -17.78 22.96
C SER A 106 -11.40 -17.71 21.43
N ARG A 107 -10.43 -18.40 20.81
CA ARG A 107 -10.33 -18.44 19.34
C ARG A 107 -11.47 -19.27 18.76
N GLU A 108 -11.91 -20.28 19.50
CA GLU A 108 -12.90 -21.29 19.14
C GLU A 108 -14.32 -20.67 19.16
N GLU A 109 -14.67 -19.91 20.21
CA GLU A 109 -15.90 -19.10 20.24
C GLU A 109 -15.95 -18.05 19.12
N LEU A 110 -14.81 -17.42 18.79
CA LEU A 110 -14.73 -16.46 17.67
C LEU A 110 -15.00 -17.16 16.34
N ARG A 111 -14.44 -18.36 16.11
CA ARG A 111 -14.73 -19.15 14.90
C ARG A 111 -16.19 -19.60 14.84
N ALA A 112 -16.77 -20.01 15.97
CA ALA A 112 -18.18 -20.38 16.05
C ALA A 112 -19.11 -19.20 15.70
N LYS A 113 -18.89 -18.01 16.27
CA LYS A 113 -19.68 -16.82 15.93
C LYS A 113 -19.44 -16.28 14.52
N LEU A 114 -18.24 -16.42 13.97
CA LEU A 114 -18.00 -16.09 12.55
C LEU A 114 -18.74 -17.08 11.62
N ALA A 115 -18.75 -18.37 11.93
CA ALA A 115 -19.50 -19.38 11.17
C ALA A 115 -21.02 -19.15 11.21
N GLU A 116 -21.57 -18.76 12.37
CA GLU A 116 -22.98 -18.39 12.55
C GLU A 116 -23.42 -17.29 11.57
N PHE A 117 -22.57 -16.27 11.37
CA PHE A 117 -22.80 -15.18 10.40
C PHE A 117 -22.29 -15.49 8.98
N ARG A 118 -21.90 -16.74 8.68
CA ARG A 118 -21.32 -17.19 7.40
C ARG A 118 -20.06 -16.41 6.96
N LEU A 119 -19.34 -15.84 7.92
CA LEU A 119 -18.07 -15.13 7.72
C LEU A 119 -16.90 -16.12 7.70
N ASP A 120 -15.80 -15.74 7.05
CA ASP A 120 -14.58 -16.55 7.00
C ASP A 120 -14.04 -16.80 8.42
N THR A 121 -13.72 -18.06 8.74
CA THR A 121 -13.24 -18.50 10.06
C THR A 121 -11.73 -18.74 10.15
N ARG A 122 -10.98 -18.38 9.10
CA ARG A 122 -9.52 -18.56 8.99
C ARG A 122 -8.75 -17.35 9.52
N GLY A 123 -7.48 -17.61 9.84
CA GLY A 123 -6.54 -16.64 10.41
C GLY A 123 -6.39 -16.72 11.93
N VAL A 124 -5.47 -15.90 12.45
CA VAL A 124 -5.13 -15.85 13.88
C VAL A 124 -6.19 -15.14 14.74
N LYS A 125 -6.12 -15.31 16.06
CA LYS A 125 -7.15 -14.83 17.01
C LYS A 125 -7.51 -13.35 16.82
N ASP A 126 -6.53 -12.48 16.55
CA ASP A 126 -6.78 -11.04 16.40
C ASP A 126 -7.38 -10.65 15.04
N VAL A 127 -7.13 -11.42 13.98
CA VAL A 127 -7.84 -11.33 12.70
C VAL A 127 -9.32 -11.68 12.90
N LEU A 128 -9.60 -12.79 13.59
CA LEU A 128 -10.98 -13.22 13.89
C LEU A 128 -11.71 -12.19 14.78
N LYS A 129 -11.04 -11.67 15.82
CA LYS A 129 -11.57 -10.55 16.64
C LYS A 129 -11.88 -9.33 15.78
N LYS A 130 -10.96 -8.94 14.88
CA LYS A 130 -11.12 -7.73 14.07
C LYS A 130 -12.29 -7.85 13.09
N ARG A 131 -12.41 -9.00 12.41
CA ARG A 131 -13.53 -9.36 11.54
C ARG A 131 -14.87 -9.28 12.27
N LEU A 132 -14.99 -9.96 13.42
CA LEU A 132 -16.25 -10.00 14.19
C LEU A 132 -16.66 -8.63 14.74
N LYS A 133 -15.70 -7.83 15.25
CA LYS A 133 -15.96 -6.44 15.69
C LYS A 133 -16.46 -5.54 14.56
N ASN A 134 -15.84 -5.65 13.39
CA ASN A 134 -16.22 -4.84 12.23
C ASN A 134 -17.58 -5.25 11.67
N TYR A 135 -17.92 -6.55 11.68
CA TYR A 135 -19.27 -7.02 11.36
C TYR A 135 -20.31 -6.37 12.28
N TYR A 136 -20.20 -6.52 13.60
CA TYR A 136 -21.15 -5.88 14.54
C TYR A 136 -21.17 -4.34 14.45
N LYS A 137 -20.03 -3.68 14.13
CA LYS A 137 -20.02 -2.24 13.84
C LYS A 137 -20.85 -1.92 12.60
N LYS A 138 -20.69 -2.68 11.51
CA LYS A 138 -21.42 -2.48 10.25
C LYS A 138 -22.93 -2.66 10.47
N GLU A 139 -23.34 -3.78 11.07
CA GLU A 139 -24.76 -4.06 11.35
C GLU A 139 -25.41 -2.90 12.13
N LYS A 140 -24.79 -2.46 13.23
CA LYS A 140 -25.36 -1.40 14.08
C LYS A 140 -25.38 0.00 13.45
N LEU A 141 -24.51 0.29 12.48
CA LEU A 141 -24.49 1.60 11.80
C LEU A 141 -25.34 1.62 10.52
N MET A 142 -25.49 0.50 9.81
CA MET A 142 -26.38 0.42 8.64
C MET A 142 -27.85 0.66 8.98
N HIS A 143 -28.25 0.50 10.25
CA HIS A 143 -29.57 0.87 10.76
C HIS A 143 -29.80 2.39 10.87
N LYS A 144 -28.79 3.24 10.59
CA LYS A 144 -28.90 4.71 10.65
C LYS A 144 -28.69 5.41 9.31
N GLN A 145 -27.67 5.01 8.55
CA GLN A 145 -27.38 5.57 7.23
C GLN A 145 -26.82 4.47 6.31
N PRO A 146 -27.24 4.39 5.04
CA PRO A 146 -26.48 3.64 4.05
C PRO A 146 -25.12 4.34 3.86
N PRO A 147 -24.01 3.59 3.74
CA PRO A 147 -22.72 4.20 3.42
C PRO A 147 -22.76 4.79 2.02
N ASN A 148 -22.32 6.03 1.87
CA ASN A 148 -22.11 6.67 0.58
C ASN A 148 -20.99 5.92 -0.18
N ALA A 149 -21.37 5.02 -1.08
CA ALA A 149 -20.42 4.18 -1.79
C ALA A 149 -19.62 4.94 -2.88
N GLU A 150 -20.07 6.14 -3.26
CA GLU A 150 -19.47 6.97 -4.31
C GLU A 150 -18.18 7.67 -3.85
N ASP A 151 -17.97 7.83 -2.53
CA ASP A 151 -16.82 8.54 -1.95
C ASP A 151 -15.53 7.68 -1.82
N TYR A 152 -15.53 6.47 -2.38
CA TYR A 152 -14.40 5.53 -2.31
C TYR A 152 -13.77 5.25 -3.69
N TYR A 153 -12.59 4.63 -3.70
CA TYR A 153 -11.93 4.18 -4.94
C TYR A 153 -12.78 3.12 -5.66
N ASN A 154 -13.05 3.27 -6.95
CA ASN A 154 -13.63 2.19 -7.76
C ASN A 154 -12.61 1.06 -8.00
N TYR A 155 -11.34 1.41 -8.17
CA TYR A 155 -10.26 0.46 -8.43
C TYR A 155 -9.02 0.68 -7.54
N ILE A 156 -8.30 -0.41 -7.30
CA ILE A 156 -6.95 -0.41 -6.73
C ILE A 156 -6.01 -1.04 -7.76
N CYS A 157 -5.00 -0.31 -8.19
CA CYS A 157 -3.90 -0.83 -9.01
C CYS A 157 -2.81 -1.33 -8.08
N VAL A 158 -2.69 -2.64 -7.93
CA VAL A 158 -1.62 -3.26 -7.14
C VAL A 158 -0.37 -3.40 -8.02
N ILE A 159 0.78 -2.98 -7.49
CA ILE A 159 2.08 -3.00 -8.16
C ILE A 159 3.13 -3.49 -7.16
N ASP A 160 4.01 -4.39 -7.59
CA ASP A 160 5.19 -4.85 -6.86
C ASP A 160 6.32 -5.02 -7.90
N PHE A 161 7.42 -4.27 -7.78
CA PHE A 161 8.46 -4.25 -8.83
C PHE A 161 9.58 -5.26 -8.54
N GLU A 162 9.85 -6.17 -9.48
CA GLU A 162 11.13 -6.87 -9.52
C GLU A 162 12.21 -5.97 -10.12
N ALA A 163 13.41 -6.02 -9.53
CA ALA A 163 14.54 -5.17 -9.87
C ALA A 163 15.87 -5.93 -9.86
N THR A 164 16.86 -5.43 -10.61
CA THR A 164 18.23 -5.95 -10.58
C THR A 164 18.79 -5.95 -9.16
N CYS A 165 19.56 -6.97 -8.82
CA CYS A 165 20.13 -7.16 -7.49
C CYS A 165 21.36 -8.07 -7.50
N GLU A 166 22.09 -8.08 -6.38
CA GLU A 166 23.18 -8.99 -6.05
C GLU A 166 22.90 -9.68 -4.71
N GLU A 167 23.51 -10.85 -4.49
CA GLU A 167 23.44 -11.59 -3.21
C GLU A 167 23.85 -10.70 -2.03
N LYS A 168 24.90 -9.91 -2.21
CA LYS A 168 25.29 -8.84 -1.30
C LYS A 168 24.51 -7.59 -1.69
N ASN A 169 23.46 -7.27 -0.94
CA ASN A 169 22.67 -6.05 -1.10
C ASN A 169 23.47 -4.80 -0.66
N GLN A 170 24.46 -4.41 -1.49
CA GLN A 170 25.36 -3.28 -1.25
C GLN A 170 24.58 -1.96 -1.34
N PRO A 171 24.72 -1.01 -0.38
CA PRO A 171 24.00 0.27 -0.39
C PRO A 171 24.18 1.10 -1.66
N GLU A 172 25.31 0.91 -2.35
CA GLU A 172 25.72 1.58 -3.58
C GLU A 172 25.12 0.96 -4.85
N PHE A 173 24.50 -0.23 -4.76
CA PHE A 173 24.01 -0.96 -5.92
C PHE A 173 22.86 -0.20 -6.61
N THR A 174 23.06 0.08 -7.91
CA THR A 174 22.09 0.83 -8.72
C THR A 174 21.04 -0.11 -9.30
N HIS A 175 19.98 -0.34 -8.52
CA HIS A 175 18.81 -1.13 -8.93
C HIS A 175 18.09 -0.51 -10.14
N GLU A 176 17.73 -1.36 -11.08
CA GLU A 176 16.88 -1.06 -12.24
C GLU A 176 15.66 -1.98 -12.23
N ILE A 177 14.50 -1.47 -12.61
CA ILE A 177 13.26 -2.28 -12.70
C ILE A 177 13.41 -3.27 -13.87
N ILE A 178 13.09 -4.54 -13.65
CA ILE A 178 13.12 -5.61 -14.66
C ILE A 178 11.76 -6.30 -14.85
N GLU A 179 10.80 -6.15 -13.93
CA GLU A 179 9.38 -6.49 -14.15
C GLU A 179 8.48 -5.30 -13.75
N PHE A 180 7.53 -4.96 -14.61
CA PHE A 180 6.46 -3.99 -14.34
C PHE A 180 5.09 -4.70 -14.43
N PRO A 181 4.61 -5.29 -13.33
CA PRO A 181 3.28 -5.85 -13.22
C PRO A 181 2.26 -4.80 -12.74
N ILE A 182 0.99 -4.97 -13.10
CA ILE A 182 -0.14 -4.28 -12.45
C ILE A 182 -1.32 -5.24 -12.36
N VAL A 183 -1.91 -5.39 -11.17
CA VAL A 183 -3.15 -6.13 -10.94
C VAL A 183 -4.28 -5.15 -10.65
N LEU A 184 -5.35 -5.20 -11.45
CA LEU A 184 -6.50 -4.29 -11.34
C LEU A 184 -7.60 -4.93 -10.48
N LEU A 185 -7.72 -4.47 -9.23
CA LEU A 185 -8.75 -4.89 -8.28
C LEU A 185 -9.93 -3.92 -8.31
N ASN A 186 -11.13 -4.38 -8.65
CA ASN A 186 -12.37 -3.62 -8.48
C ASN A 186 -12.86 -3.75 -7.03
N THR A 187 -13.10 -2.62 -6.37
CA THR A 187 -13.46 -2.57 -4.94
C THR A 187 -14.91 -2.95 -4.64
N GLN A 188 -15.78 -2.89 -5.65
CA GLN A 188 -17.23 -3.14 -5.55
C GLN A 188 -17.53 -4.62 -5.77
N THR A 189 -16.94 -5.23 -6.80
CA THR A 189 -17.05 -6.67 -7.09
C THR A 189 -16.08 -7.51 -6.26
N LEU A 190 -15.05 -6.88 -5.70
CA LEU A 190 -13.94 -7.51 -4.97
C LEU A 190 -13.22 -8.60 -5.80
N GLN A 191 -13.19 -8.42 -7.13
CA GLN A 191 -12.49 -9.28 -8.08
C GLN A 191 -11.28 -8.58 -8.68
N ILE A 192 -10.30 -9.38 -9.11
CA ILE A 192 -9.29 -8.95 -10.08
C ILE A 192 -9.96 -8.97 -11.46
N GLU A 193 -9.99 -7.83 -12.15
CA GLU A 193 -10.68 -7.69 -13.44
C GLU A 193 -9.73 -7.65 -14.64
N ASP A 194 -8.45 -7.29 -14.43
CA ASP A 194 -7.40 -7.43 -15.43
C ASP A 194 -6.00 -7.48 -14.79
N THR A 195 -5.02 -7.95 -15.55
CA THR A 195 -3.60 -8.00 -15.16
C THR A 195 -2.71 -7.58 -16.32
N PHE A 196 -1.83 -6.61 -16.07
CA PHE A 196 -0.76 -6.19 -16.97
C PHE A 196 0.57 -6.76 -16.48
N GLN A 197 1.43 -7.19 -17.40
CA GLN A 197 2.81 -7.60 -17.11
C GLN A 197 3.71 -7.27 -18.29
N GLN A 198 4.85 -6.64 -18.01
CA GLN A 198 5.94 -6.43 -18.96
C GLN A 198 7.27 -6.61 -18.26
N TYR A 199 8.20 -7.34 -18.87
CA TYR A 199 9.60 -7.24 -18.50
C TYR A 199 10.20 -5.93 -19.02
N VAL A 200 11.23 -5.45 -18.35
CA VAL A 200 11.94 -4.20 -18.65
C VAL A 200 13.41 -4.52 -18.87
N LYS A 201 14.02 -3.90 -19.87
CA LYS A 201 15.44 -4.03 -20.16
C LYS A 201 16.27 -3.06 -19.29
N PRO A 202 17.20 -3.54 -18.45
CA PRO A 202 18.13 -2.67 -17.72
C PRO A 202 19.19 -2.07 -18.65
N GLU A 203 19.59 -0.83 -18.38
CA GLU A 203 20.52 -0.01 -19.17
C GLU A 203 21.91 0.07 -18.51
N ILE A 204 21.99 0.11 -17.18
CA ILE A 204 23.23 0.27 -16.41
C ILE A 204 23.86 -1.08 -16.07
N ASN A 205 23.03 -2.04 -15.65
CA ASN A 205 23.43 -3.40 -15.29
C ASN A 205 22.70 -4.41 -16.21
N PRO A 206 23.05 -4.48 -17.52
CA PRO A 206 22.33 -5.27 -18.52
C PRO A 206 22.42 -6.80 -18.33
N GLN A 207 23.43 -7.28 -17.60
CA GLN A 207 23.54 -8.69 -17.21
C GLN A 207 22.98 -8.87 -15.79
N LEU A 208 21.98 -9.74 -15.65
CA LEU A 208 21.46 -10.14 -14.35
C LEU A 208 22.48 -11.01 -13.61
N SER A 209 22.58 -10.85 -12.29
CA SER A 209 23.38 -11.77 -11.47
C SER A 209 22.67 -13.13 -11.33
N ASP A 210 23.43 -14.22 -11.11
CA ASP A 210 22.84 -15.53 -10.83
C ASP A 210 21.89 -15.49 -9.62
N PHE A 211 22.18 -14.65 -8.62
CA PHE A 211 21.28 -14.42 -7.50
C PHE A 211 19.96 -13.78 -7.93
N CYS A 212 20.01 -12.76 -8.80
CA CYS A 212 18.81 -12.10 -9.33
C CYS A 212 17.95 -13.06 -10.17
N ILE A 213 18.57 -13.87 -11.03
CA ILE A 213 17.88 -14.89 -11.84
C ILE A 213 17.24 -15.97 -10.96
N ASN A 214 17.98 -16.50 -9.97
CA ASN A 214 17.44 -17.53 -9.07
C ASN A 214 16.36 -16.98 -8.15
N LEU A 215 16.53 -15.77 -7.61
CA LEU A 215 15.54 -15.11 -6.77
C LEU A 215 14.25 -14.84 -7.55
N THR A 216 14.33 -14.11 -8.66
CA THR A 216 13.14 -13.62 -9.39
C THR A 216 12.54 -14.63 -10.38
N GLY A 217 13.35 -15.57 -10.87
CA GLY A 217 12.99 -16.46 -11.98
C GLY A 217 13.03 -15.79 -13.35
N ILE A 218 13.37 -14.51 -13.43
CA ILE A 218 13.51 -13.76 -14.68
C ILE A 218 14.84 -14.14 -15.32
N SER A 219 14.80 -14.72 -16.53
CA SER A 219 16.02 -15.09 -17.26
C SER A 219 16.63 -13.89 -17.99
N GLN A 220 17.94 -13.97 -18.23
CA GLN A 220 18.67 -13.00 -19.05
C GLN A 220 18.02 -12.80 -20.44
N GLU A 221 17.54 -13.89 -21.06
CA GLU A 221 16.86 -13.85 -22.35
C GLU A 221 15.55 -13.03 -22.34
N LEU A 222 14.83 -12.98 -21.21
CA LEU A 222 13.62 -12.17 -21.08
C LEU A 222 13.94 -10.67 -21.05
N VAL A 223 14.95 -10.25 -20.28
CA VAL A 223 15.34 -8.84 -20.19
C VAL A 223 16.09 -8.35 -21.44
N GLU A 224 16.82 -9.21 -22.13
CA GLU A 224 17.48 -8.84 -23.40
C GLU A 224 16.49 -8.54 -24.53
N LYS A 225 15.36 -9.26 -24.56
CA LYS A 225 14.24 -9.07 -25.51
C LYS A 225 13.21 -8.04 -25.03
N ALA A 226 13.28 -7.62 -23.77
CA ALA A 226 12.39 -6.61 -23.22
C ALA A 226 12.63 -5.22 -23.83
N ASP A 227 11.66 -4.33 -23.63
CA ASP A 227 11.78 -2.93 -23.99
C ASP A 227 12.35 -2.11 -22.82
N GLU A 228 13.03 -1.02 -23.15
CA GLU A 228 13.54 -0.04 -22.18
C GLU A 228 12.40 0.58 -21.34
N PHE A 229 12.71 0.95 -20.10
CA PHE A 229 11.72 1.43 -19.13
C PHE A 229 10.77 2.55 -19.65
N PRO A 230 11.21 3.58 -20.39
CA PRO A 230 10.30 4.61 -20.90
C PRO A 230 9.20 4.05 -21.82
N LYS A 231 9.51 3.02 -22.62
CA LYS A 231 8.57 2.39 -23.55
C LYS A 231 7.59 1.46 -22.84
N VAL A 232 8.04 0.78 -21.78
CA VAL A 232 7.16 0.02 -20.89
C VAL A 232 6.25 0.93 -20.07
N LEU A 233 6.76 2.04 -19.52
CA LEU A 233 5.95 3.03 -18.81
C LEU A 233 4.89 3.69 -19.70
N GLN A 234 5.20 3.91 -20.99
CA GLN A 234 4.20 4.37 -21.97
C GLN A 234 3.06 3.33 -22.13
N ARG A 235 3.38 2.04 -22.31
CA ARG A 235 2.37 0.96 -22.37
C ARG A 235 1.52 0.90 -21.10
N VAL A 236 2.13 1.05 -19.93
CA VAL A 236 1.43 1.13 -18.63
C VAL A 236 0.42 2.29 -18.63
N VAL A 237 0.86 3.49 -19.01
CA VAL A 237 -0.02 4.67 -19.06
C VAL A 237 -1.18 4.46 -20.03
N ASP A 238 -0.95 3.87 -21.20
CA ASP A 238 -1.98 3.67 -22.21
C ASP A 238 -2.97 2.56 -21.83
N TRP A 239 -2.51 1.46 -21.22
CA TRP A 239 -3.39 0.44 -20.63
C TRP A 239 -4.24 1.03 -19.49
N MET A 240 -3.65 1.81 -18.58
CA MET A 240 -4.42 2.46 -17.51
C MET A 240 -5.45 3.48 -18.06
N LYS A 241 -5.15 4.17 -19.16
CA LYS A 241 -6.12 5.03 -19.88
C LYS A 241 -7.23 4.22 -20.54
N GLN A 242 -6.92 3.06 -21.12
CA GLN A 242 -7.91 2.14 -21.70
C GLN A 242 -8.91 1.64 -20.65
N LYS A 243 -8.51 1.57 -19.37
CA LYS A 243 -9.36 1.27 -18.21
C LYS A 243 -10.06 2.50 -17.61
N GLU A 244 -9.99 3.65 -18.27
CA GLU A 244 -10.64 4.92 -17.88
C GLU A 244 -10.29 5.41 -16.45
N LEU A 245 -9.09 5.06 -15.98
CA LEU A 245 -8.64 5.34 -14.61
C LEU A 245 -8.30 6.82 -14.41
N GLY A 246 -8.91 7.41 -13.37
CA GLY A 246 -8.78 8.82 -13.03
C GLY A 246 -9.62 9.77 -13.90
N SER A 247 -10.26 9.28 -14.96
CA SER A 247 -11.17 10.06 -15.81
C SER A 247 -12.64 9.74 -15.54
N LYS A 248 -13.00 8.45 -15.55
CA LYS A 248 -14.35 7.95 -15.27
C LYS A 248 -14.42 7.21 -13.94
N TYR A 249 -13.35 6.48 -13.60
CA TYR A 249 -13.26 5.69 -12.39
C TYR A 249 -12.20 6.22 -11.43
N SER A 250 -12.58 6.42 -10.17
CA SER A 250 -11.63 6.77 -9.10
C SER A 250 -10.71 5.59 -8.82
N TYR A 251 -9.42 5.85 -8.58
CA TYR A 251 -8.45 4.78 -8.30
C TYR A 251 -7.30 5.22 -7.40
N CYS A 252 -6.55 4.25 -6.90
CA CYS A 252 -5.26 4.46 -6.22
C CYS A 252 -4.25 3.37 -6.58
N ILE A 253 -2.96 3.64 -6.35
CA ILE A 253 -1.90 2.61 -6.39
C ILE A 253 -1.72 2.00 -5.00
N LEU A 254 -1.45 0.69 -4.94
CA LEU A 254 -1.14 -0.07 -3.72
C LEU A 254 0.11 -0.92 -3.92
N THR A 255 0.97 -1.02 -2.89
CA THR A 255 2.29 -1.68 -2.93
C THR A 255 2.58 -2.42 -1.62
N ASP A 256 3.44 -3.46 -1.64
CA ASP A 256 3.82 -4.20 -0.43
C ASP A 256 4.96 -3.55 0.38
N GLY A 257 4.78 -2.25 0.64
CA GLY A 257 5.75 -1.42 1.31
C GLY A 257 5.82 -0.05 0.68
N SER A 258 6.99 0.57 0.77
CA SER A 258 7.27 1.89 0.22
C SER A 258 8.29 1.87 -0.92
N TRP A 259 9.06 0.77 -1.06
CA TRP A 259 10.27 0.74 -1.88
C TRP A 259 9.97 0.86 -3.37
N ASP A 260 8.85 0.34 -3.84
CA ASP A 260 8.42 0.41 -5.25
C ASP A 260 8.39 1.84 -5.76
N MET A 261 7.67 2.70 -5.03
CA MET A 261 7.44 4.09 -5.41
C MET A 261 8.55 5.01 -4.89
N SER A 262 9.08 4.76 -3.67
CA SER A 262 10.09 5.64 -3.06
C SER A 262 11.54 5.31 -3.41
N LYS A 263 11.86 4.06 -3.77
CA LYS A 263 13.20 3.56 -4.15
C LYS A 263 13.24 3.22 -5.65
N PHE A 264 12.62 2.13 -6.09
CA PHE A 264 12.81 1.58 -7.43
C PHE A 264 12.34 2.53 -8.55
N LEU A 265 11.08 2.95 -8.58
CA LEU A 265 10.56 3.91 -9.57
C LEU A 265 11.26 5.28 -9.47
N ASN A 266 11.66 5.68 -8.26
CA ASN A 266 12.38 6.93 -8.00
C ASN A 266 13.81 6.91 -8.55
N ILE A 267 14.49 5.75 -8.55
CA ILE A 267 15.80 5.52 -9.16
C ILE A 267 15.65 5.36 -10.67
N GLN A 268 14.75 4.50 -11.15
CA GLN A 268 14.55 4.25 -12.59
C GLN A 268 14.20 5.52 -13.36
N CYS A 269 13.32 6.38 -12.82
CA CYS A 269 13.04 7.68 -13.43
C CYS A 269 14.25 8.65 -13.43
N ARG A 270 15.32 8.41 -12.66
CA ARG A 270 16.57 9.18 -12.77
C ARG A 270 17.45 8.61 -13.88
N ILE A 271 17.61 7.29 -13.92
CA ILE A 271 18.40 6.54 -14.91
C ILE A 271 17.91 6.89 -16.33
N SER A 272 16.66 6.55 -16.65
CA SER A 272 16.04 6.82 -17.95
C SER A 272 15.58 8.28 -18.13
N ARG A 273 16.11 9.21 -17.30
CA ARG A 273 15.96 10.68 -17.38
C ARG A 273 14.52 11.22 -17.44
N LEU A 274 13.56 10.56 -16.78
CA LEU A 274 12.14 10.94 -16.75
C LEU A 274 11.76 11.77 -15.50
N LYS A 275 10.83 12.72 -15.65
CA LYS A 275 10.19 13.34 -14.47
C LYS A 275 9.37 12.29 -13.72
N TYR A 276 9.36 12.31 -12.40
CA TYR A 276 8.62 11.28 -11.63
C TYR A 276 7.10 11.40 -11.92
N PRO A 277 6.42 10.34 -12.37
CA PRO A 277 5.04 10.40 -12.84
C PRO A 277 4.08 10.93 -11.75
N SER A 278 3.15 11.82 -12.14
CA SER A 278 2.23 12.49 -11.21
C SER A 278 1.34 11.52 -10.45
N PHE A 279 0.83 10.49 -11.13
CA PHE A 279 -0.11 9.51 -10.58
C PHE A 279 0.51 8.59 -9.52
N ALA A 280 1.81 8.32 -9.59
CA ALA A 280 2.53 7.45 -8.64
C ALA A 280 3.05 8.19 -7.38
N LYS A 281 2.69 9.47 -7.18
CA LYS A 281 3.18 10.27 -6.04
C LYS A 281 2.48 10.02 -4.71
N LYS A 282 1.40 9.22 -4.72
CA LYS A 282 0.56 8.84 -3.59
C LYS A 282 0.21 7.36 -3.73
N TRP A 283 0.31 6.57 -2.66
CA TRP A 283 -0.03 5.15 -2.68
C TRP A 283 -0.49 4.62 -1.33
N ILE A 284 -1.07 3.42 -1.37
CA ILE A 284 -1.40 2.60 -0.20
C ILE A 284 -0.24 1.63 0.04
N ASN A 285 0.56 1.86 1.07
CA ASN A 285 1.46 0.86 1.61
C ASN A 285 0.61 -0.14 2.41
N ILE A 286 0.42 -1.35 1.88
CA ILE A 286 -0.49 -2.33 2.51
C ILE A 286 0.07 -2.85 3.84
N ARG A 287 1.40 -2.95 4.00
CA ARG A 287 2.06 -3.32 5.28
C ARG A 287 1.63 -2.38 6.41
N LYS A 288 1.64 -1.07 6.15
CA LYS A 288 1.14 -0.05 7.08
C LYS A 288 -0.34 -0.22 7.38
N SER A 289 -1.18 -0.45 6.36
CA SER A 289 -2.62 -0.66 6.54
C SER A 289 -2.91 -1.92 7.37
N TYR A 290 -2.25 -3.05 7.06
CA TYR A 290 -2.41 -4.34 7.73
C TYR A 290 -2.04 -4.27 9.20
N GLY A 291 -0.84 -3.76 9.51
CA GLY A 291 -0.38 -3.56 10.89
C GLY A 291 -1.33 -2.67 11.70
N ASN A 292 -1.76 -1.55 11.12
CA ASN A 292 -2.71 -0.63 11.75
C ASN A 292 -4.11 -1.23 11.96
N PHE A 293 -4.56 -2.11 11.06
CA PHE A 293 -5.90 -2.68 11.07
C PHE A 293 -6.04 -3.90 11.99
N TYR A 294 -5.15 -4.88 11.83
CA TYR A 294 -5.13 -6.13 12.63
C TYR A 294 -4.31 -6.00 13.93
N LYS A 295 -3.65 -4.86 14.16
CA LYS A 295 -2.85 -4.54 15.37
C LYS A 295 -1.63 -5.44 15.57
N VAL A 296 -0.92 -5.73 14.48
CA VAL A 296 0.35 -6.46 14.48
C VAL A 296 1.56 -5.53 14.27
N PRO A 297 2.75 -5.84 14.84
CA PRO A 297 3.97 -5.06 14.61
C PRO A 297 4.52 -5.23 13.19
N ARG A 298 5.37 -4.30 12.73
CA ARG A 298 5.95 -4.28 11.37
C ARG A 298 6.72 -5.56 10.99
N CYS A 299 7.34 -6.26 11.94
CA CYS A 299 8.00 -7.55 11.68
C CYS A 299 7.02 -8.66 11.27
N GLN A 300 5.71 -8.49 11.52
CA GLN A 300 4.65 -9.42 11.15
C GLN A 300 3.88 -8.98 9.88
N THR A 301 4.45 -8.06 9.10
CA THR A 301 3.87 -7.56 7.84
C THR A 301 4.75 -7.86 6.62
N LYS A 302 5.44 -9.01 6.59
CA LYS A 302 5.97 -9.59 5.33
C LYS A 302 4.82 -10.26 4.57
N LEU A 303 4.87 -10.31 3.24
CA LEU A 303 3.80 -10.87 2.40
C LEU A 303 3.34 -12.26 2.83
N SER A 304 4.28 -13.20 2.94
CA SER A 304 4.04 -14.57 3.43
C SER A 304 3.39 -14.61 4.82
N THR A 305 3.91 -13.82 5.77
CA THR A 305 3.37 -13.71 7.14
C THR A 305 1.96 -13.09 7.17
N MET A 306 1.64 -12.17 6.26
CA MET A 306 0.30 -11.59 6.15
C MET A 306 -0.71 -12.61 5.61
N LEU A 307 -0.32 -13.40 4.60
CA LEU A 307 -1.12 -14.51 4.07
C LEU A 307 -1.37 -15.59 5.14
N GLU A 308 -0.30 -16.07 5.79
CA GLU A 308 -0.32 -17.06 6.87
C GLU A 308 -1.28 -16.63 8.00
N LYS A 309 -1.16 -15.39 8.49
CA LYS A 309 -1.99 -14.86 9.58
C LYS A 309 -3.45 -14.66 9.19
N LEU A 310 -3.75 -14.54 7.90
CA LEU A 310 -5.13 -14.56 7.35
C LEU A 310 -5.65 -15.99 7.09
N GLY A 311 -4.79 -17.01 7.19
CA GLY A 311 -5.11 -18.39 6.86
C GLY A 311 -5.30 -18.60 5.36
N MET A 312 -4.37 -18.04 4.57
CA MET A 312 -4.30 -18.17 3.12
C MET A 312 -2.90 -18.61 2.73
N ASP A 313 -2.79 -19.53 1.80
CA ASP A 313 -1.51 -19.97 1.24
C ASP A 313 -1.07 -19.04 0.11
N TYR A 314 0.24 -18.97 -0.16
CA TYR A 314 0.79 -18.27 -1.32
C TYR A 314 0.39 -19.00 -2.62
N ASP A 315 0.09 -18.23 -3.67
CA ASP A 315 -0.34 -18.74 -4.97
C ASP A 315 0.62 -18.26 -6.08
N GLY A 316 1.02 -19.13 -7.00
CA GLY A 316 2.07 -18.83 -7.99
C GLY A 316 3.51 -18.89 -7.46
N ARG A 317 4.44 -18.17 -8.09
CA ARG A 317 5.86 -18.11 -7.71
C ARG A 317 6.16 -16.89 -6.82
N PRO A 318 6.81 -17.04 -5.65
CA PRO A 318 7.35 -15.91 -4.89
C PRO A 318 8.46 -15.19 -5.67
N HIS A 319 8.58 -13.87 -5.50
CA HIS A 319 9.49 -13.00 -6.26
C HIS A 319 9.24 -13.03 -7.78
N SER A 320 7.99 -13.23 -8.20
CA SER A 320 7.56 -12.84 -9.55
C SER A 320 6.51 -11.78 -9.35
N GLY A 321 6.81 -10.54 -9.77
CA GLY A 321 6.07 -9.37 -9.34
C GLY A 321 4.57 -9.45 -9.67
N LEU A 322 4.19 -10.09 -10.77
CA LEU A 322 2.78 -10.36 -11.08
C LEU A 322 2.10 -11.31 -10.07
N ASP A 323 2.76 -12.39 -9.65
CA ASP A 323 2.21 -13.33 -8.68
C ASP A 323 2.19 -12.72 -7.27
N ASP A 324 3.25 -12.03 -6.85
CA ASP A 324 3.24 -11.28 -5.59
C ASP A 324 2.13 -10.21 -5.62
N SER A 325 1.96 -9.47 -6.73
CA SER A 325 0.84 -8.52 -6.92
C SER A 325 -0.55 -9.19 -6.81
N LYS A 326 -0.74 -10.43 -7.30
CA LYS A 326 -2.00 -11.18 -7.09
C LYS A 326 -2.17 -11.54 -5.61
N ASN A 327 -1.11 -11.95 -4.92
CA ASN A 327 -1.16 -12.28 -3.49
C ASN A 327 -1.45 -11.04 -2.63
N ILE A 328 -0.87 -9.90 -2.97
CA ILE A 328 -1.16 -8.60 -2.35
C ILE A 328 -2.62 -8.20 -2.61
N ALA A 329 -3.15 -8.42 -3.82
CA ALA A 329 -4.56 -8.20 -4.13
C ALA A 329 -5.49 -9.14 -3.32
N ARG A 330 -5.13 -10.41 -3.11
CA ARG A 330 -5.85 -11.35 -2.23
C ARG A 330 -5.91 -10.83 -0.77
N ILE A 331 -4.82 -10.25 -0.27
CA ILE A 331 -4.80 -9.58 1.04
C ILE A 331 -5.71 -8.34 1.04
N ALA A 332 -5.63 -7.50 0.00
CA ALA A 332 -6.46 -6.30 -0.11
C ALA A 332 -7.96 -6.63 -0.12
N ILE A 333 -8.38 -7.64 -0.89
CA ILE A 333 -9.76 -8.19 -0.91
C ILE A 333 -10.18 -8.62 0.49
N ARG A 334 -9.37 -9.45 1.17
CA ARG A 334 -9.64 -9.90 2.55
C ARG A 334 -9.74 -8.72 3.53
N MET A 335 -8.89 -7.71 3.43
CA MET A 335 -8.96 -6.52 4.26
C MET A 335 -10.24 -5.71 4.02
N LEU A 336 -10.65 -5.53 2.77
CA LEU A 336 -11.92 -4.86 2.40
C LEU A 336 -13.13 -5.64 2.95
N GLN A 337 -13.17 -6.96 2.76
CA GLN A 337 -14.21 -7.86 3.31
C GLN A 337 -14.29 -7.80 4.85
N ASP A 338 -13.15 -7.75 5.53
CA ASP A 338 -13.07 -7.63 6.99
C ASP A 338 -13.45 -6.21 7.48
N GLY A 339 -13.75 -5.27 6.58
CA GLY A 339 -14.16 -3.89 6.88
C GLY A 339 -13.01 -2.92 7.11
N CYS A 340 -11.91 -3.07 6.36
CA CYS A 340 -10.86 -2.06 6.25
C CYS A 340 -11.13 -1.13 5.07
N GLU A 341 -11.19 0.17 5.35
CA GLU A 341 -11.08 1.23 4.35
C GLU A 341 -9.59 1.38 3.98
N LEU A 342 -9.16 0.82 2.85
CA LEU A 342 -7.77 0.94 2.39
C LEU A 342 -7.58 2.32 1.78
N ARG A 343 -6.65 3.12 2.33
CA ARG A 343 -6.43 4.51 1.91
C ARG A 343 -4.97 4.86 1.73
N VAL A 344 -4.75 5.84 0.85
CA VAL A 344 -3.43 6.46 0.62
C VAL A 344 -2.83 6.87 1.96
N ASN A 345 -1.69 6.29 2.30
CA ASN A 345 -1.02 6.44 3.59
C ASN A 345 0.47 6.83 3.44
N GLU A 346 0.98 6.86 2.20
CA GLU A 346 2.32 7.31 1.84
C GLU A 346 2.29 8.21 0.58
N ARG A 347 3.28 9.10 0.48
CA ARG A 347 3.50 9.97 -0.68
C ARG A 347 4.97 10.30 -0.87
N LEU A 348 5.35 10.64 -2.10
CA LEU A 348 6.67 11.17 -2.45
C LEU A 348 6.59 12.69 -2.66
N HIS A 349 7.34 13.48 -1.88
CA HIS A 349 7.38 14.94 -1.98
C HIS A 349 8.82 15.46 -1.82
N GLY A 350 9.29 16.32 -2.72
CA GLY A 350 10.68 16.78 -2.74
C GLY A 350 11.72 15.66 -2.97
N GLY A 351 11.28 14.45 -3.35
CA GLY A 351 12.12 13.24 -3.38
C GLY A 351 12.15 12.45 -2.07
N HIS A 352 11.53 12.96 -1.01
CA HIS A 352 11.43 12.31 0.30
C HIS A 352 10.10 11.55 0.46
N LEU A 353 10.17 10.40 1.14
CA LEU A 353 9.00 9.63 1.55
C LEU A 353 8.33 10.28 2.78
N LEU A 354 7.05 10.61 2.66
CA LEU A 354 6.24 11.15 3.74
C LEU A 354 4.99 10.29 3.98
N ALA A 355 4.53 10.23 5.22
CA ALA A 355 3.21 9.69 5.52
C ALA A 355 2.08 10.63 5.04
N VAL A 356 0.90 10.07 4.80
CA VAL A 356 -0.35 10.82 4.60
C VAL A 356 -1.23 10.62 5.85
N PRO A 357 -1.75 11.70 6.48
CA PRO A 357 -2.57 11.57 7.69
C PRO A 357 -3.87 10.80 7.44
N SER A 358 -4.30 10.00 8.41
CA SER A 358 -5.59 9.28 8.36
C SER A 358 -6.82 10.18 8.45
N SER A 359 -6.64 11.48 8.68
CA SER A 359 -7.68 12.53 8.59
C SER A 359 -7.76 13.21 7.22
N ALA A 360 -6.87 12.90 6.26
CA ALA A 360 -6.94 13.46 4.91
C ALA A 360 -8.11 12.84 4.11
N PRO A 361 -8.78 13.58 3.22
CA PRO A 361 -9.86 13.07 2.39
C PRO A 361 -9.40 11.92 1.48
N ILE A 362 -10.37 11.12 1.00
CA ILE A 362 -10.12 10.03 0.06
C ILE A 362 -9.97 10.62 -1.35
N GLU A 363 -8.75 11.03 -1.68
CA GLU A 363 -8.42 11.55 -3.00
C GLU A 363 -7.93 10.42 -3.92
N GLY A 364 -8.55 10.30 -5.09
CA GLY A 364 -8.06 9.45 -6.18
C GLY A 364 -6.72 9.92 -6.75
N ALA A 365 -6.01 9.01 -7.41
CA ALA A 365 -4.87 9.34 -8.26
C ALA A 365 -5.35 10.09 -9.53
N PRO A 366 -4.61 11.12 -10.00
CA PRO A 366 -4.94 11.82 -11.23
C PRO A 366 -4.78 10.93 -12.46
N ILE A 367 -5.49 11.24 -13.55
CA ILE A 367 -5.37 10.57 -14.86
C ILE A 367 -3.89 10.29 -15.18
N PRO A 368 -3.50 9.03 -15.46
CA PRO A 368 -2.11 8.69 -15.75
C PRO A 368 -1.67 9.35 -17.05
N GLN A 369 -0.46 9.90 -17.04
CA GLN A 369 0.17 10.55 -18.19
C GLN A 369 1.65 10.19 -18.23
N MET A 370 2.18 9.99 -19.43
CA MET A 370 3.61 9.74 -19.61
C MET A 370 4.39 10.98 -19.16
N PRO A 371 5.32 10.85 -18.19
CA PRO A 371 6.14 11.98 -17.80
C PRO A 371 7.04 12.45 -18.94
N ARG A 372 7.26 13.76 -19.04
CA ARG A 372 8.30 14.31 -19.91
C ARG A 372 9.68 13.92 -19.38
N PHE A 373 10.66 13.82 -20.28
CA PHE A 373 12.08 13.82 -19.93
C PHE A 373 12.46 15.08 -19.10
N ARG A 374 13.55 14.98 -18.33
CA ARG A 374 13.97 15.99 -17.35
C ARG A 374 14.41 17.31 -17.97
#